data_AF-A0A662QVS0-F1
#
_entry.id   AF-A0A662QVS0-F1
#
_cell.length_a   1.000
_cell.length_b   1.000
_cell.length_c   1.000
_cell.angle_alpha   90.00
_cell.angle_beta   90.00
_cell.angle_gamma   90.00
#
_symmetry.space_group_name_H-M   'P 1'
#
loop_
_entity.id
_entity.type
_entity.pdbx_description
1 polymer ?
#
loop_
_entity_poly.entity_id
_entity_poly.type
_entity_poly.pdbx_seq_one_letter_code
_entity_poly.pdbx_strand_id
1 'polypeptide(L)'
;MPNNVKDELIKYIDIRLQEYLLANNDTLTISQFVNKRPRIFNEFMQDYNAKEYIPITYEGHTICISKSTYRVNSYFPVELFFDTDDKCRFMGHDDELKDGLRYDYLLPYDPNLMKQKQKYNSGDNYHTYLTLCYNDKDEQCLYIANFTLTKDRLYIECMSKERLESAKKLLAQIIDLGSIVHIGTTHEDMSHLAKRKSDEPDTVEEEKEKNSKYVKRMSEKFLKTYTLKWLDTNQDELDGMTPRQAAKTEDGKIALKELLKIIENQYERNKKIGDPYMDIHQIRTALGID
;
A
#
# COMPACT_ATOMS: atom_id res chain seq x y z
N MET A 1 -14.05 11.99 -27.41
CA MET A 1 -12.98 11.12 -26.91
C MET A 1 -11.94 11.03 -28.02
N PRO A 2 -10.65 11.18 -27.76
CA PRO A 2 -9.65 10.49 -28.59
C PRO A 2 -9.91 8.99 -28.41
N ASN A 3 -9.96 8.22 -29.50
CA ASN A 3 -10.29 6.79 -29.43
C ASN A 3 -9.35 5.99 -28.51
N ASN A 4 -8.11 6.48 -28.30
CA ASN A 4 -7.04 5.78 -27.59
C ASN A 4 -7.34 5.47 -26.10
N VAL A 5 -7.80 6.45 -25.31
CA VAL A 5 -7.97 6.28 -23.84
C VAL A 5 -9.08 5.30 -23.47
N LYS A 6 -10.15 5.28 -24.26
CA LYS A 6 -11.26 4.34 -24.06
C LYS A 6 -10.80 2.90 -24.32
N ASP A 7 -10.02 2.70 -25.36
CA ASP A 7 -9.50 1.40 -25.75
C ASP A 7 -8.48 0.89 -24.72
N GLU A 8 -7.67 1.77 -24.14
CA GLU A 8 -6.74 1.43 -23.04
C GLU A 8 -7.45 1.03 -21.75
N LEU A 9 -8.47 1.77 -21.32
CA LEU A 9 -9.27 1.42 -20.15
C LEU A 9 -9.96 0.06 -20.34
N ILE A 10 -10.55 -0.17 -21.51
CA ILE A 10 -11.21 -1.44 -21.83
C ILE A 10 -10.20 -2.58 -21.76
N LYS A 11 -9.01 -2.40 -22.35
CA LYS A 11 -7.94 -3.40 -22.33
C LYS A 11 -7.42 -3.68 -20.91
N TYR A 12 -7.28 -2.64 -20.08
CA TYR A 12 -6.88 -2.78 -18.68
C TYR A 12 -7.90 -3.61 -17.88
N ILE A 13 -9.17 -3.25 -18.00
CA ILE A 13 -10.28 -3.96 -17.34
C ILE A 13 -10.30 -5.43 -17.76
N ASP A 14 -10.14 -5.70 -19.06
CA ASP A 14 -10.16 -7.06 -19.59
C ASP A 14 -9.01 -7.90 -19.01
N ILE A 15 -7.79 -7.35 -18.95
CA ILE A 15 -6.63 -8.04 -18.34
C ILE A 15 -6.89 -8.36 -16.85
N ARG A 16 -7.32 -7.37 -16.05
CA ARG A 16 -7.55 -7.57 -14.61
C ARG A 16 -8.70 -8.55 -14.35
N LEU A 17 -9.72 -8.53 -15.21
CA LEU A 17 -10.78 -9.51 -15.16
C LEU A 17 -10.26 -10.92 -15.41
N GLN A 18 -9.48 -11.15 -16.47
CA GLN A 18 -8.96 -12.49 -16.77
C GLN A 18 -8.07 -13.03 -15.64
N GLU A 19 -7.21 -12.18 -15.07
CA GLU A 19 -6.37 -12.53 -13.91
C GLU A 19 -7.23 -12.97 -12.71
N TYR A 20 -8.28 -12.20 -12.40
CA TYR A 20 -9.20 -12.54 -11.30
C TYR A 20 -9.96 -13.84 -11.57
N LEU A 21 -10.52 -14.00 -12.76
CA LEU A 21 -11.28 -15.20 -13.13
C LEU A 21 -10.42 -16.46 -13.04
N LEU A 22 -9.18 -16.38 -13.54
CA LEU A 22 -8.21 -17.48 -13.44
C LEU A 22 -7.89 -17.83 -11.99
N ALA A 23 -7.61 -16.84 -11.15
CA ALA A 23 -7.27 -17.05 -9.75
C ALA A 23 -8.43 -17.64 -8.91
N ASN A 24 -9.67 -17.38 -9.32
CA ASN A 24 -10.88 -17.82 -8.60
C ASN A 24 -11.62 -18.98 -9.30
N ASN A 25 -11.06 -19.53 -10.38
CA ASN A 25 -11.67 -20.57 -11.21
C ASN A 25 -13.11 -20.22 -11.64
N ASP A 26 -13.33 -18.97 -12.04
CA ASP A 26 -14.63 -18.41 -12.41
C ASP A 26 -14.68 -18.16 -13.93
N THR A 27 -15.89 -18.10 -14.52
CA THR A 27 -16.10 -17.98 -15.97
C THR A 27 -17.06 -16.85 -16.34
N LEU A 28 -17.22 -15.84 -15.47
CA LEU A 28 -18.12 -14.72 -15.74
C LEU A 28 -17.66 -13.90 -16.94
N THR A 29 -18.60 -13.52 -17.81
CA THR A 29 -18.38 -12.45 -18.79
C THR A 29 -18.16 -11.10 -18.08
N ILE A 30 -17.55 -10.11 -18.74
CA ILE A 30 -17.40 -8.74 -18.18
C ILE A 30 -18.73 -8.21 -17.65
N SER A 31 -19.82 -8.35 -18.40
CA SER A 31 -21.14 -7.88 -17.96
C SER A 31 -21.63 -8.61 -16.70
N GLN A 32 -21.44 -9.93 -16.62
CA GLN A 32 -21.80 -10.69 -15.43
C GLN A 32 -20.87 -10.37 -14.25
N PHE A 33 -19.59 -10.14 -14.50
CA PHE A 33 -18.60 -9.78 -13.50
C PHE A 33 -18.88 -8.41 -12.89
N VAL A 34 -19.13 -7.39 -13.73
CA VAL A 34 -19.51 -6.05 -13.28
C VAL A 34 -20.76 -6.08 -12.41
N ASN A 35 -21.71 -6.98 -12.72
CA ASN A 35 -22.95 -7.10 -11.95
C ASN A 35 -22.80 -7.94 -10.67
N LYS A 36 -22.02 -9.04 -10.70
CA LYS A 36 -21.87 -9.96 -9.55
C LYS A 36 -20.75 -9.58 -8.60
N ARG A 37 -19.70 -8.93 -9.08
CA ARG A 37 -18.49 -8.52 -8.33
C ARG A 37 -18.19 -7.01 -8.47
N PRO A 38 -19.18 -6.14 -8.24
CA PRO A 38 -19.03 -4.70 -8.50
C PRO A 38 -17.97 -4.03 -7.61
N ARG A 39 -17.71 -4.55 -6.41
CA ARG A 39 -16.63 -4.06 -5.53
C ARG A 39 -15.25 -4.23 -6.18
N ILE A 40 -14.97 -5.43 -6.68
CA ILE A 40 -13.69 -5.76 -7.35
C ILE A 40 -13.56 -4.96 -8.66
N PHE A 41 -14.65 -4.80 -9.40
CA PHE A 41 -14.64 -3.94 -10.58
C PHE A 41 -14.34 -2.48 -10.23
N ASN A 42 -14.90 -1.96 -9.14
CA ASN A 42 -14.56 -0.62 -8.65
C ASN A 42 -13.11 -0.51 -8.18
N GLU A 43 -12.55 -1.55 -7.56
CA GLU A 43 -11.12 -1.63 -7.24
C GLU A 43 -10.28 -1.54 -8.53
N PHE A 44 -10.63 -2.26 -9.61
CA PHE A 44 -9.93 -2.12 -10.90
C PHE A 44 -10.03 -0.70 -11.47
N MET A 45 -11.19 -0.05 -11.34
CA MET A 45 -11.36 1.34 -11.77
C MET A 45 -10.53 2.31 -10.91
N GLN A 46 -10.38 2.04 -9.62
CA GLN A 46 -9.51 2.82 -8.73
C GLN A 46 -8.03 2.57 -9.06
N ASP A 47 -7.64 1.33 -9.33
CA ASP A 47 -6.29 0.97 -9.76
C ASP A 47 -5.92 1.62 -11.10
N TYR A 48 -6.86 1.70 -12.06
CA TYR A 48 -6.66 2.43 -13.33
C TYR A 48 -6.52 3.94 -13.12
N ASN A 49 -7.27 4.50 -12.17
CA ASN A 49 -7.27 5.93 -11.87
C ASN A 49 -6.15 6.37 -10.92
N ALA A 50 -5.51 5.42 -10.24
CA ALA A 50 -4.30 5.68 -9.51
C ALA A 50 -3.24 6.06 -10.55
N LYS A 51 -3.07 7.38 -10.72
CA LYS A 51 -1.92 8.01 -11.39
C LYS A 51 -0.68 7.18 -11.07
N GLU A 52 0.17 6.83 -12.05
CA GLU A 52 1.41 6.09 -11.77
C GLU A 52 2.18 6.85 -10.67
N TYR A 53 2.06 6.36 -9.44
CA TYR A 53 2.70 6.97 -8.30
C TYR A 53 4.08 6.38 -8.23
N ILE A 54 5.12 7.21 -8.30
CA ILE A 54 6.47 6.73 -8.00
C ILE A 54 6.54 6.58 -6.48
N PRO A 55 6.62 5.35 -5.95
CA PRO A 55 6.66 5.16 -4.52
C PRO A 55 8.02 5.61 -4.00
N ILE A 56 8.00 6.48 -3.00
CA ILE A 56 9.21 7.00 -2.34
C ILE A 56 9.11 6.78 -0.83
N THR A 57 10.26 6.65 -0.17
CA THR A 57 10.32 6.66 1.30
C THR A 57 9.96 8.04 1.86
N TYR A 58 9.77 8.12 3.17
CA TYR A 58 9.60 9.40 3.89
C TYR A 58 10.68 10.44 3.57
N GLU A 59 11.91 9.97 3.35
CA GLU A 59 13.07 10.78 3.01
C GLU A 59 13.15 11.11 1.51
N GLY A 60 12.21 10.65 0.70
CA GLY A 60 12.16 10.90 -0.74
C GLY A 60 13.02 9.98 -1.60
N HIS A 61 13.44 8.83 -1.07
CA HIS A 61 14.23 7.86 -1.85
C HIS A 61 13.29 6.94 -2.63
N THR A 62 13.66 6.56 -3.86
CA THR A 62 12.90 5.56 -4.63
C THR A 62 12.83 4.24 -3.85
N ILE A 63 11.63 3.66 -3.77
CA ILE A 63 11.47 2.38 -3.07
C ILE A 63 12.10 1.25 -3.89
N CYS A 64 12.98 0.52 -3.23
CA CYS A 64 13.51 -0.77 -3.67
C CYS A 64 13.76 -1.63 -2.43
N ILE A 65 13.71 -2.95 -2.57
CA ILE A 65 14.13 -3.85 -1.51
C ILE A 65 15.64 -3.92 -1.57
N SER A 66 16.31 -3.37 -0.55
CA SER A 66 17.76 -3.36 -0.45
C SER A 66 18.19 -4.29 0.68
N LYS A 67 19.04 -5.27 0.36
CA LYS A 67 19.53 -6.26 1.32
C LYS A 67 21.05 -6.26 1.37
N SER A 68 21.62 -6.47 2.54
CA SER A 68 23.06 -6.70 2.70
C SER A 68 23.30 -7.85 3.66
N THR A 69 24.28 -8.68 3.34
CA THR A 69 24.65 -9.84 4.15
C THR A 69 26.09 -9.71 4.60
N TYR A 70 26.32 -10.03 5.87
CA TYR A 70 27.63 -10.05 6.49
C TYR A 70 27.88 -11.41 7.13
N ARG A 71 29.15 -11.85 7.10
CA ARG A 71 29.65 -12.94 7.94
C ARG A 71 29.89 -12.39 9.34
N VAL A 72 29.45 -13.12 10.36
CA VAL A 72 29.75 -12.81 11.75
C VAL A 72 30.96 -13.64 12.17
N ASN A 73 32.07 -12.96 12.48
CA ASN A 73 33.28 -13.61 13.00
C ASN A 73 33.23 -13.70 14.53
N SER A 74 32.60 -12.71 15.17
CA SER A 74 32.50 -12.59 16.62
C SER A 74 31.06 -12.23 16.99
N TYR A 75 30.27 -13.22 17.39
CA TYR A 75 28.85 -13.03 17.66
C TYR A 75 28.56 -12.07 18.82
N PHE A 76 29.18 -12.31 19.99
CA PHE A 76 28.87 -11.56 21.22
C PHE A 76 29.11 -10.04 21.09
N PRO A 77 30.21 -9.54 20.49
CA PRO A 77 30.37 -8.11 20.25
C PRO A 77 29.29 -7.48 19.35
N VAL A 78 28.73 -8.26 18.42
CA VAL A 78 27.69 -7.78 17.49
C VAL A 78 26.34 -7.72 18.18
N GLU A 79 26.00 -8.76 18.94
CA GLU A 79 24.80 -8.79 19.78
C GLU A 79 24.83 -7.64 20.81
N LEU A 80 25.94 -7.48 21.53
CA LEU A 80 26.12 -6.40 22.50
C LEU A 80 26.01 -5.02 21.85
N PHE A 81 26.50 -4.84 20.61
CA PHE A 81 26.32 -3.59 19.88
C PHE A 81 24.83 -3.28 19.68
N PHE A 82 24.04 -4.24 19.21
CA PHE A 82 22.61 -4.05 19.01
C PHE A 82 21.84 -3.85 20.31
N ASP A 83 22.22 -4.54 21.38
CA ASP A 83 21.56 -4.42 22.69
C ASP A 83 21.85 -3.08 23.39
N THR A 84 22.90 -2.36 22.97
CA THR A 84 23.35 -1.13 23.64
C THR A 84 23.17 0.14 22.81
N ASP A 85 23.05 0.04 21.49
CA ASP A 85 22.82 1.19 20.61
C ASP A 85 21.35 1.65 20.70
N ASP A 86 21.15 2.93 21.04
CA ASP A 86 19.83 3.52 21.28
C ASP A 86 18.94 3.61 20.03
N LYS A 87 19.50 3.37 18.85
CA LYS A 87 18.79 3.31 17.58
C LYS A 87 18.38 1.89 17.21
N CYS A 88 18.83 0.88 17.95
CA CYS A 88 18.51 -0.52 17.70
C CYS A 88 17.50 -1.00 18.74
N ARG A 89 16.39 -1.56 18.28
CA ARG A 89 15.34 -2.11 19.15
C ARG A 89 15.23 -3.60 18.97
N PHE A 90 15.36 -4.37 20.03
CA PHE A 90 15.14 -5.82 19.99
C PHE A 90 13.65 -6.14 19.75
N MET A 91 13.37 -6.97 18.75
CA MET A 91 12.02 -7.35 18.32
C MET A 91 11.67 -8.81 18.64
N GLY A 92 12.59 -9.57 19.23
CA GLY A 92 12.42 -11.00 19.51
C GLY A 92 13.17 -11.88 18.53
N HIS A 93 12.71 -13.13 18.40
CA HIS A 93 13.26 -14.09 17.46
C HIS A 93 12.66 -13.89 16.06
N ASP A 94 13.46 -14.18 15.04
CA ASP A 94 13.02 -14.22 13.66
C ASP A 94 12.17 -15.48 13.40
N ASP A 95 11.00 -15.32 12.77
CA ASP A 95 10.06 -16.42 12.52
C ASP A 95 10.57 -17.39 11.43
N GLU A 96 11.42 -16.92 10.52
CA GLU A 96 11.92 -17.71 9.38
C GLU A 96 13.29 -18.33 9.66
N LEU A 97 14.15 -17.59 10.37
CA LEU A 97 15.49 -18.03 10.71
C LEU A 97 15.54 -18.56 12.14
N LYS A 98 15.56 -19.89 12.28
CA LYS A 98 15.73 -20.58 13.57
C LYS A 98 16.98 -20.04 14.30
N ASP A 99 16.79 -19.56 15.52
CA ASP A 99 17.80 -18.90 16.37
C ASP A 99 18.26 -17.51 15.89
N GLY A 100 17.57 -16.88 14.94
CA GLY A 100 17.80 -15.50 14.54
C GLY A 100 17.24 -14.51 15.57
N LEU A 101 18.02 -13.51 15.93
CA LEU A 101 17.59 -12.36 16.73
C LEU A 101 17.25 -11.21 15.79
N ARG A 102 16.07 -10.62 15.96
CA ARG A 102 15.61 -9.51 15.13
C ARG A 102 15.75 -8.20 15.88
N TYR A 103 16.30 -7.20 15.19
CA TYR A 103 16.41 -5.83 15.66
C TYR A 103 15.89 -4.85 14.61
N ASP A 104 15.20 -3.80 15.03
CA ASP A 104 14.79 -2.71 14.16
C ASP A 104 15.75 -1.52 14.32
N TYR A 105 16.17 -0.92 13.21
CA TYR A 105 16.93 0.33 13.17
C TYR A 105 16.00 1.53 13.04
N LEU A 106 16.01 2.38 14.05
CA LEU A 106 15.12 3.52 14.20
C LEU A 106 15.88 4.83 14.18
N LEU A 107 15.30 5.86 13.57
CA LEU A 107 15.78 7.24 13.68
C LEU A 107 14.69 8.16 14.28
N PRO A 108 15.07 9.23 14.97
CA PRO A 108 14.10 10.22 15.44
C PRO A 108 13.25 10.75 14.28
N TYR A 109 11.93 10.81 14.49
CA TYR A 109 11.03 11.37 13.48
C TYR A 109 11.15 12.90 13.45
N ASP A 110 11.48 13.46 12.28
CA ASP A 110 11.44 14.91 12.04
C ASP A 110 10.32 15.27 11.06
N PRO A 111 9.20 15.87 11.53
CA PRO A 111 8.08 16.26 10.67
C PRO A 111 8.42 17.33 9.62
N ASN A 112 9.56 18.02 9.75
CA ASN A 112 9.99 19.06 8.81
C ASN A 112 10.81 18.52 7.63
N LEU A 113 11.30 17.28 7.70
CA LEU A 113 12.10 16.66 6.65
C LEU A 113 11.35 16.61 5.31
N MET A 114 10.04 16.35 5.34
CA MET A 114 9.16 16.34 4.16
C MET A 114 8.96 17.72 3.54
N LYS A 115 8.84 18.77 4.36
CA LYS A 115 8.62 20.15 3.86
C LYS A 115 9.82 20.68 3.07
N GLN A 116 11.02 20.20 3.39
CA GLN A 116 12.24 20.60 2.69
C GLN A 116 12.42 19.87 1.35
N LYS A 117 11.91 18.64 1.23
CA LYS A 117 12.08 17.79 0.04
C LYS A 117 10.92 17.82 -0.95
N GLN A 118 9.78 18.46 -0.66
CA GLN A 118 8.70 18.76 -1.64
C GLN A 118 9.11 19.71 -2.79
N LYS A 119 10.42 19.94 -3.01
CA LYS A 119 10.97 20.59 -4.21
C LYS A 119 11.15 19.65 -5.40
N TYR A 120 10.66 18.41 -5.36
CA TYR A 120 10.55 17.57 -6.56
C TYR A 120 9.52 18.19 -7.51
N ASN A 121 9.91 18.28 -8.79
CA ASN A 121 9.21 19.03 -9.83
C ASN A 121 7.71 18.70 -9.88
N SER A 122 6.90 19.74 -10.06
CA SER A 122 5.43 19.77 -10.03
C SER A 122 4.70 18.94 -11.10
N GLY A 123 5.38 17.98 -11.76
CA GLY A 123 4.82 17.10 -12.79
C GLY A 123 4.68 15.63 -12.39
N ASP A 124 5.46 15.16 -11.42
CA ASP A 124 5.48 13.75 -11.01
C ASP A 124 4.56 13.50 -9.80
N ASN A 125 3.69 12.49 -9.89
CA ASN A 125 2.85 12.10 -8.75
C ASN A 125 3.65 11.16 -7.85
N TYR A 126 4.27 11.66 -6.78
CA TYR A 126 4.95 10.81 -5.79
C TYR A 126 4.00 10.34 -4.69
N HIS A 127 4.14 9.09 -4.24
CA HIS A 127 3.47 8.59 -3.04
C HIS A 127 4.48 8.22 -1.96
N THR A 128 4.36 8.84 -0.79
CA THR A 128 5.29 8.64 0.32
C THR A 128 4.85 7.48 1.20
N TYR A 129 5.72 6.48 1.33
CA TYR A 129 5.60 5.41 2.31
C TYR A 129 6.28 5.82 3.61
N LEU A 130 5.47 6.05 4.63
CA LEU A 130 5.90 6.40 5.98
C LEU A 130 5.63 5.23 6.91
N THR A 131 6.70 4.60 7.41
CA THR A 131 6.63 3.58 8.46
C THR A 131 7.07 4.22 9.78
N LEU A 132 6.09 4.68 10.55
CA LEU A 132 6.31 5.17 11.91
C LEU A 132 6.23 4.03 12.92
N CYS A 133 7.04 4.15 13.96
CA CYS A 133 6.99 3.32 15.14
C CYS A 133 7.22 4.18 16.38
N TYR A 134 7.10 3.58 17.56
CA TYR A 134 7.40 4.21 18.84
C TYR A 134 8.57 3.47 19.48
N ASN A 135 9.56 4.21 19.98
CA ASN A 135 10.64 3.62 20.78
C ASN A 135 10.15 3.29 22.20
N ASP A 136 11.02 2.74 23.05
CA ASP A 136 10.67 2.35 24.42
C ASP A 136 10.39 3.54 25.35
N LYS A 137 10.56 4.77 24.86
CA LYS A 137 10.22 6.03 25.55
C LYS A 137 8.93 6.66 25.03
N ASP A 138 8.15 5.93 24.23
CA ASP A 138 6.95 6.41 23.54
C ASP A 138 7.20 7.61 22.60
N GLU A 139 8.43 7.78 22.11
CA GLU A 139 8.77 8.81 21.13
C GLU A 139 8.56 8.27 19.71
N GLN A 140 8.03 9.11 18.82
CA GLN A 140 7.85 8.75 17.42
C GLN A 140 9.20 8.59 16.72
N CYS A 141 9.37 7.46 16.05
CA CYS A 141 10.57 7.14 15.29
C CYS A 141 10.22 6.70 13.87
N LEU A 142 11.14 6.98 12.96
CA LEU A 142 11.12 6.47 11.60
C LEU A 142 11.81 5.11 11.55
N TYR A 143 11.11 4.09 11.07
CA TYR A 143 11.70 2.79 10.79
C TYR A 143 12.60 2.87 9.55
N ILE A 144 13.87 2.48 9.69
CA ILE A 144 14.88 2.54 8.63
C ILE A 144 15.14 1.18 8.01
N ALA A 145 15.46 0.18 8.84
CA ALA A 145 15.86 -1.16 8.43
C ALA A 145 15.52 -2.18 9.50
N ASN A 146 15.46 -3.46 9.13
CA ASN A 146 15.57 -4.57 10.06
C ASN A 146 16.93 -5.24 9.94
N PHE A 147 17.41 -5.72 11.07
CA PHE A 147 18.57 -6.58 11.21
C PHE A 147 18.14 -7.94 11.72
N THR A 148 18.64 -9.00 11.09
CA THR A 148 18.52 -10.36 11.64
C THR A 148 19.92 -10.90 11.90
N LEU A 149 20.25 -11.10 13.18
CA LEU A 149 21.52 -11.62 13.65
C LEU A 149 21.39 -13.11 13.95
N THR A 150 22.29 -13.90 13.39
CA THR A 150 22.47 -15.33 13.68
C THR A 150 23.91 -15.57 14.10
N LYS A 151 24.26 -16.80 14.52
CA LYS A 151 25.61 -17.14 14.97
C LYS A 151 26.72 -16.83 13.94
N ASP A 152 26.43 -16.93 12.64
CA ASP A 152 27.43 -16.79 11.57
C ASP A 152 27.07 -15.74 10.50
N ARG A 153 25.88 -15.14 10.58
CA ARG A 153 25.39 -14.16 9.60
C ARG A 153 24.65 -13.00 10.26
N LEU A 154 24.83 -11.82 9.68
CA LEU A 154 23.99 -10.65 9.91
C LEU A 154 23.35 -10.26 8.58
N TYR A 155 22.02 -10.16 8.58
CA TYR A 155 21.21 -9.72 7.46
C TYR A 155 20.69 -8.32 7.73
N ILE A 156 20.71 -7.46 6.72
CA ILE A 156 20.10 -6.13 6.73
C ILE A 156 19.07 -6.12 5.62
N GLU A 157 17.88 -5.60 5.90
CA GLU A 157 16.85 -5.35 4.89
C GLU A 157 16.17 -4.00 5.12
N CYS A 158 15.97 -3.24 4.04
CA CYS A 158 15.34 -1.93 4.10
C CYS A 158 14.76 -1.47 2.76
N MET A 159 13.96 -0.41 2.81
CA MET A 159 13.19 0.12 1.67
C MET A 159 13.89 1.28 0.94
N SER A 160 15.19 1.18 0.65
CA SER A 160 15.92 2.03 -0.32
C SER A 160 17.42 1.75 -0.22
N LYS A 161 18.18 2.15 -1.24
CA LYS A 161 19.65 2.04 -1.24
C LYS A 161 20.25 2.96 -0.17
N GLU A 162 19.71 4.16 -0.03
CA GLU A 162 20.17 5.19 0.88
C GLU A 162 19.96 4.79 2.34
N ARG A 163 18.83 4.15 2.67
CA ARG A 163 18.62 3.57 4.01
C ARG A 163 19.59 2.43 4.29
N LEU A 164 19.92 1.62 3.28
CA LEU A 164 20.94 0.57 3.44
C LEU A 164 22.29 1.18 3.76
N GLU A 165 22.70 2.23 3.04
CA GLU A 165 23.95 2.94 3.33
C GLU A 165 23.93 3.61 4.71
N SER A 166 22.78 4.11 5.16
CA SER A 166 22.62 4.59 6.55
C SER A 166 22.82 3.48 7.57
N ALA A 167 22.24 2.31 7.33
CA ALA A 167 22.43 1.13 8.18
C ALA A 167 23.88 0.65 8.19
N LYS A 168 24.57 0.65 7.03
CA LYS A 168 26.01 0.32 6.96
C LYS A 168 26.87 1.29 7.77
N LYS A 169 26.53 2.58 7.76
CA LYS A 169 27.22 3.59 8.58
C LYS A 169 27.04 3.35 10.07
N LEU A 170 25.85 2.93 10.50
CA LEU A 170 25.60 2.51 11.89
C LEU A 170 26.55 1.38 12.30
N LEU A 171 26.74 0.39 11.43
CA LEU A 171 27.58 -0.78 11.68
C LEU A 171 29.08 -0.56 11.47
N ALA A 172 29.51 0.64 11.07
CA ALA A 172 30.91 0.92 10.70
C ALA A 172 31.89 0.51 11.80
N GLN A 173 31.56 0.79 13.06
CA GLN A 173 32.42 0.45 14.20
C GLN A 173 32.67 -1.06 14.33
N ILE A 174 31.64 -1.89 14.19
CA ILE A 174 31.79 -3.36 14.31
C ILE A 174 32.37 -3.99 13.04
N ILE A 175 32.29 -3.31 11.90
CA ILE A 175 33.00 -3.66 10.67
C ILE A 175 34.50 -3.41 10.85
N ASP A 176 34.88 -2.23 11.35
CA ASP A 176 36.28 -1.83 11.55
C ASP A 176 37.01 -2.72 12.57
N LEU A 177 36.28 -3.22 13.58
CA LEU A 177 36.78 -4.19 14.55
C LEU A 177 36.90 -5.62 13.98
N GLY A 178 36.41 -5.87 12.76
CA GLY A 178 36.43 -7.18 12.12
C GLY A 178 35.43 -8.19 12.69
N SER A 179 34.49 -7.74 13.55
CA SER A 179 33.45 -8.58 14.13
C SER A 179 32.46 -9.07 13.07
N ILE A 180 32.26 -8.28 12.01
CA ILE A 180 31.51 -8.66 10.82
C ILE A 180 32.29 -8.35 9.54
N VAL A 181 32.08 -9.15 8.50
CA VAL A 181 32.70 -8.97 7.17
C VAL A 181 31.62 -8.99 6.10
N HIS A 182 31.59 -7.98 5.25
CA HIS A 182 30.62 -7.90 4.15
C HIS A 182 30.76 -9.07 3.19
N ILE A 183 29.64 -9.72 2.85
CA ILE A 183 29.57 -10.81 1.86
C ILE A 183 28.99 -10.30 0.55
N GLY A 184 27.90 -9.53 0.60
CA GLY A 184 27.20 -9.11 -0.59
C GLY A 184 26.06 -8.15 -0.31
N THR A 185 25.66 -7.44 -1.35
CA THR A 185 24.53 -6.51 -1.34
C THR A 185 23.69 -6.73 -2.59
N THR A 186 22.37 -6.75 -2.42
CA THR A 186 21.41 -6.86 -3.52
C THR A 186 20.40 -5.74 -3.44
N HIS A 187 19.94 -5.30 -4.61
CA HIS A 187 18.86 -4.34 -4.74
C HIS A 187 17.85 -4.89 -5.72
N GLU A 188 16.62 -5.07 -5.27
CA GLU A 188 15.50 -5.47 -6.09
C GLU A 188 14.64 -4.24 -6.36
N ASP A 189 14.64 -3.83 -7.62
CA ASP A 189 13.87 -2.68 -8.06
C ASP A 189 12.38 -3.05 -8.09
N MET A 190 11.59 -2.34 -7.27
CA MET A 190 10.15 -2.52 -7.21
C MET A 190 9.43 -1.72 -8.31
N SER A 191 10.18 -1.07 -9.24
CA SER A 191 9.61 -0.30 -10.35
C SER A 191 8.73 -1.11 -11.29
N HIS A 192 8.82 -2.45 -11.29
CA HIS A 192 7.89 -3.30 -12.04
C HIS A 192 6.45 -3.28 -11.49
N LEU A 193 6.25 -2.89 -10.22
CA LEU A 193 4.92 -2.59 -9.69
C LEU A 193 4.39 -1.23 -10.17
N ALA A 194 5.27 -0.32 -10.59
CA ALA A 194 4.95 1.03 -11.06
C ALA A 194 5.02 1.21 -12.59
N LYS A 195 5.48 0.20 -13.35
CA LYS A 195 5.68 0.31 -14.80
C LYS A 195 4.53 -0.34 -15.58
N ARG A 196 3.60 0.49 -16.08
CA ARG A 196 2.90 0.20 -17.35
C ARG A 196 2.98 1.42 -18.27
N LYS A 197 4.13 1.52 -18.94
CA LYS A 197 4.47 2.28 -20.16
C LYS A 197 4.15 3.79 -20.15
N SER A 198 5.18 4.59 -19.95
CA SER A 198 5.25 5.97 -20.45
C SER A 198 6.33 6.09 -21.54
N ASP A 199 5.99 5.72 -22.77
CA ASP A 199 6.71 6.16 -23.96
C ASP A 199 5.75 7.02 -24.80
N GLU A 200 5.27 8.14 -24.26
CA GLU A 200 4.66 9.20 -25.07
C GLU A 200 5.19 10.58 -24.62
N PRO A 201 5.48 11.50 -25.56
CA PRO A 201 6.11 12.79 -25.25
C PRO A 201 5.23 13.74 -24.42
N ASP A 202 5.89 14.61 -23.65
CA ASP A 202 5.39 15.60 -22.69
C ASP A 202 4.51 16.75 -23.24
N THR A 203 3.55 16.47 -24.12
CA THR A 203 2.65 17.53 -24.64
C THR A 203 1.20 17.31 -24.28
N VAL A 204 0.86 16.99 -23.02
CA VAL A 204 -0.56 16.82 -22.64
C VAL A 204 -0.86 17.06 -21.14
N GLU A 205 -0.58 18.22 -20.57
CA GLU A 205 -1.11 18.53 -19.22
C GLU A 205 -2.61 18.85 -19.24
N GLU A 206 -3.09 19.57 -20.26
CA GLU A 206 -4.51 19.97 -20.35
C GLU A 206 -5.48 18.82 -20.69
N GLU A 207 -5.08 17.84 -21.51
CA GLU A 207 -5.96 16.67 -21.73
C GLU A 207 -5.90 15.68 -20.56
N LYS A 208 -4.78 15.56 -19.84
CA LYS A 208 -4.70 14.74 -18.61
C LYS A 208 -5.68 15.24 -17.55
N GLU A 209 -5.80 16.56 -17.34
CA GLU A 209 -6.75 17.12 -16.37
C GLU A 209 -8.21 16.98 -16.83
N LYS A 210 -8.50 17.17 -18.13
CA LYS A 210 -9.83 16.93 -18.71
C LYS A 210 -10.23 15.46 -18.63
N ASN A 211 -9.30 14.54 -18.86
CA ASN A 211 -9.52 13.10 -18.75
C ASN A 211 -9.80 12.69 -17.30
N SER A 212 -9.03 13.21 -16.33
CA SER A 212 -9.28 12.96 -14.90
C SER A 212 -10.68 13.43 -14.46
N LYS A 213 -11.11 14.63 -14.86
CA LYS A 213 -12.46 15.14 -14.56
C LYS A 213 -13.58 14.30 -15.19
N TYR A 214 -13.38 13.82 -16.42
CA TYR A 214 -14.37 12.96 -17.09
C TYR A 214 -14.47 11.58 -16.44
N VAL A 215 -13.34 10.94 -16.13
CA VAL A 215 -13.34 9.62 -15.47
C VAL A 215 -13.89 9.72 -14.06
N LYS A 216 -13.60 10.79 -13.33
CA LYS A 216 -14.23 11.09 -12.03
C LYS A 216 -15.75 11.19 -12.15
N ARG A 217 -16.26 11.96 -13.11
CA ARG A 217 -17.71 12.10 -13.35
C ARG A 217 -18.36 10.78 -13.79
N MET A 218 -17.66 9.97 -14.57
CA MET A 218 -18.12 8.63 -14.97
C MET A 218 -18.16 7.69 -13.77
N SER A 219 -17.13 7.73 -12.93
CA SER A 219 -17.02 6.96 -11.69
C SER A 219 -18.10 7.38 -10.70
N GLU A 220 -18.38 8.68 -10.50
CA GLU A 220 -19.49 9.16 -9.67
C GLU A 220 -20.85 8.65 -10.17
N LYS A 221 -21.11 8.71 -11.48
CA LYS A 221 -22.36 8.23 -12.07
C LYS A 221 -22.49 6.71 -11.93
N PHE A 222 -21.40 5.98 -12.14
CA PHE A 222 -21.35 4.54 -11.94
C PHE A 222 -21.59 4.20 -10.49
N LEU A 223 -20.88 4.83 -9.55
CA LEU A 223 -20.99 4.58 -8.12
C LEU A 223 -22.39 4.88 -7.60
N LYS A 224 -23.02 5.98 -8.04
CA LYS A 224 -24.40 6.30 -7.68
C LYS A 224 -25.39 5.23 -8.16
N THR A 225 -25.21 4.75 -9.39
CA THR A 225 -26.03 3.67 -9.96
C THR A 225 -25.77 2.35 -9.22
N TYR A 226 -24.51 2.09 -8.87
CA TYR A 226 -24.08 0.92 -8.11
C TYR A 226 -24.68 0.92 -6.72
N THR A 227 -24.62 2.03 -5.98
CA THR A 227 -25.22 2.17 -4.65
C THR A 227 -26.68 1.76 -4.65
N LEU A 228 -27.45 2.18 -5.65
CA LEU A 228 -28.86 1.80 -5.77
C LEU A 228 -29.05 0.30 -6.04
N LYS A 229 -28.25 -0.28 -6.93
CA LYS A 229 -28.32 -1.72 -7.24
C LYS A 229 -27.84 -2.60 -6.09
N TRP A 230 -26.84 -2.13 -5.33
CA TRP A 230 -26.26 -2.84 -4.20
C TRP A 230 -27.31 -3.14 -3.14
N LEU A 231 -28.28 -2.23 -2.92
CA LEU A 231 -29.42 -2.43 -2.00
C LEU A 231 -30.25 -3.68 -2.32
N ASP A 232 -30.25 -4.10 -3.59
CA ASP A 232 -31.05 -5.21 -4.12
C ASP A 232 -30.17 -6.40 -4.56
N THR A 233 -28.87 -6.41 -4.21
CA THR A 233 -27.91 -7.46 -4.55
C THR A 233 -27.57 -8.29 -3.32
N ASN A 234 -27.58 -9.62 -3.44
CA ASN A 234 -27.20 -10.52 -2.35
C ASN A 234 -25.74 -10.27 -1.93
N GLN A 235 -25.49 -10.20 -0.62
CA GLN A 235 -24.16 -10.05 -0.06
C GLN A 235 -23.79 -11.32 0.71
N ASP A 236 -22.58 -11.82 0.48
CA ASP A 236 -22.07 -12.99 1.19
C ASP A 236 -21.94 -12.68 2.70
N GLU A 237 -21.56 -11.44 3.02
CA GLU A 237 -21.45 -10.90 4.40
C GLU A 237 -22.80 -10.74 5.11
N LEU A 238 -23.92 -10.93 4.40
CA LEU A 238 -25.28 -10.91 4.94
C LEU A 238 -25.95 -12.29 4.77
N ASP A 239 -25.17 -13.37 4.80
CA ASP A 239 -25.65 -14.76 4.60
C ASP A 239 -26.46 -14.94 3.30
N GLY A 240 -26.06 -14.24 2.24
CA GLY A 240 -26.72 -14.26 0.94
C GLY A 240 -27.99 -13.42 0.86
N MET A 241 -28.33 -12.63 1.89
CA MET A 241 -29.43 -11.66 1.84
C MET A 241 -29.04 -10.39 1.09
N THR A 242 -30.03 -9.70 0.52
CA THR A 242 -29.83 -8.31 0.07
C THR A 242 -29.84 -7.35 1.27
N PRO A 243 -29.22 -6.17 1.16
CA PRO A 243 -29.32 -5.14 2.20
C PRO A 243 -30.78 -4.78 2.57
N ARG A 244 -31.70 -4.76 1.60
CA ARG A 244 -33.14 -4.55 1.89
C ARG A 244 -33.80 -5.69 2.63
N GLN A 245 -33.36 -6.93 2.43
CA GLN A 245 -33.86 -8.09 3.16
C GLN A 245 -33.30 -8.12 4.58
N ALA A 246 -31.98 -7.92 4.72
CA ALA A 246 -31.31 -7.86 6.00
C ALA A 246 -31.91 -6.78 6.91
N ALA A 247 -32.22 -5.60 6.36
CA ALA A 247 -32.85 -4.49 7.10
C ALA A 247 -34.24 -4.80 7.70
N LYS A 248 -34.90 -5.89 7.29
CA LYS A 248 -36.23 -6.29 7.80
C LYS A 248 -36.17 -7.20 9.04
N THR A 249 -34.99 -7.69 9.39
CA THR A 249 -34.79 -8.62 10.51
C THR A 249 -33.85 -8.00 11.53
N GLU A 250 -33.98 -8.31 12.82
CA GLU A 250 -33.08 -7.74 13.83
C GLU A 250 -31.63 -8.21 13.67
N ASP A 251 -31.40 -9.50 13.45
CA ASP A 251 -30.05 -10.04 13.22
C ASP A 251 -29.44 -9.49 11.93
N GLY A 252 -30.23 -9.40 10.85
CA GLY A 252 -29.79 -8.83 9.59
C GLY A 252 -29.47 -7.32 9.69
N LYS A 253 -30.20 -6.55 10.51
CA LYS A 253 -29.87 -5.14 10.77
C LYS A 253 -28.53 -4.98 11.46
N ILE A 254 -28.19 -5.86 12.41
CA ILE A 254 -26.91 -5.83 13.12
C ILE A 254 -25.77 -6.11 12.14
N ALA A 255 -25.86 -7.19 11.36
CA ALA A 255 -24.86 -7.54 10.34
C ALA A 255 -24.71 -6.42 9.28
N LEU A 256 -25.83 -5.84 8.86
CA LEU A 256 -25.85 -4.73 7.91
C LEU A 256 -25.21 -3.46 8.47
N LYS A 257 -25.41 -3.14 9.76
CA LYS A 257 -24.75 -1.99 10.40
C LYS A 257 -23.22 -2.15 10.46
N GLU A 258 -22.73 -3.35 10.79
CA GLU A 258 -21.28 -3.65 10.77
C GLU A 258 -20.71 -3.57 9.35
N LEU A 259 -21.40 -4.14 8.35
CA LEU A 259 -21.00 -4.04 6.95
C LEU A 259 -20.92 -2.58 6.49
N LEU A 260 -21.92 -1.76 6.79
CA LEU A 260 -21.92 -0.34 6.44
C LEU A 260 -20.80 0.44 7.11
N LYS A 261 -20.39 0.07 8.34
CA LYS A 261 -19.25 0.67 9.04
C LYS A 261 -17.92 0.34 8.35
N ILE A 262 -17.74 -0.90 7.89
CA ILE A 262 -16.57 -1.29 7.10
C ILE A 262 -16.50 -0.47 5.80
N ILE A 263 -17.63 -0.37 5.09
CA ILE A 263 -17.72 0.41 3.85
C ILE A 263 -17.45 1.91 4.13
N GLU A 264 -18.01 2.47 5.21
CA GLU A 264 -17.79 3.86 5.62
C GLU A 264 -16.29 4.15 5.86
N ASN A 265 -15.61 3.28 6.60
CA ASN A 265 -14.17 3.39 6.86
C ASN A 265 -13.34 3.30 5.56
N GLN A 266 -13.74 2.47 4.61
CA GLN A 266 -13.07 2.34 3.33
C GLN A 266 -13.16 3.63 2.50
N TYR A 267 -14.31 4.31 2.54
CA TYR A 267 -14.58 5.50 1.74
C TYR A 267 -14.29 6.84 2.45
N GLU A 268 -13.96 6.83 3.74
CA GLU A 268 -13.57 8.01 4.51
C GLU A 268 -12.45 8.82 3.83
N ARG A 269 -11.43 8.13 3.30
CA ARG A 269 -10.31 8.77 2.61
C ARG A 269 -10.76 9.43 1.32
N ASN A 270 -11.57 8.74 0.51
CA ASN A 270 -12.11 9.26 -0.75
C ASN A 270 -12.96 10.51 -0.52
N LYS A 271 -13.81 10.50 0.52
CA LYS A 271 -14.63 11.66 0.90
C LYS A 271 -13.76 12.89 1.24
N LYS A 272 -12.64 12.70 1.95
CA LYS A 272 -11.73 13.80 2.37
C LYS A 272 -11.00 14.44 1.19
N ILE A 273 -10.63 13.65 0.17
CA ILE A 273 -9.92 14.14 -1.02
C ILE A 273 -10.86 14.50 -2.18
N GLY A 274 -12.18 14.39 -1.96
CA GLY A 274 -13.21 14.71 -2.93
C GLY A 274 -13.37 13.68 -4.04
N ASP A 275 -12.82 12.48 -3.91
CA ASP A 275 -12.94 11.39 -4.87
C ASP A 275 -14.28 10.66 -4.75
N PRO A 276 -14.71 9.91 -5.79
CA PRO A 276 -15.98 9.20 -5.77
C PRO A 276 -16.08 8.25 -4.58
N TYR A 277 -17.20 8.36 -3.84
CA TYR A 277 -17.44 7.58 -2.63
C TYR A 277 -18.91 7.17 -2.52
N MET A 278 -19.15 6.05 -1.83
CA MET A 278 -20.49 5.58 -1.55
C MET A 278 -21.06 6.37 -0.38
N ASP A 279 -22.19 7.06 -0.59
CA ASP A 279 -22.86 7.82 0.46
C ASP A 279 -23.62 6.87 1.40
N ILE A 280 -22.96 6.49 2.50
CA ILE A 280 -23.50 5.59 3.51
C ILE A 280 -24.70 6.19 4.23
N HIS A 281 -24.74 7.52 4.38
CA HIS A 281 -25.91 8.18 4.96
C HIS A 281 -27.13 7.99 4.06
N GLN A 282 -27.00 8.20 2.75
CA GLN A 282 -28.09 7.94 1.81
C GLN A 282 -28.55 6.48 1.85
N ILE A 283 -27.64 5.53 2.01
CA ILE A 283 -27.97 4.11 2.15
C ILE A 283 -28.76 3.83 3.44
N ARG A 284 -28.30 4.35 4.58
CA ARG A 284 -29.01 4.19 5.87
C ARG A 284 -30.42 4.74 5.79
N THR A 285 -30.58 5.94 5.23
CA THR A 285 -31.91 6.56 5.00
C THR A 285 -32.78 5.70 4.07
N ALA A 286 -32.23 5.19 2.97
CA ALA A 286 -32.96 4.37 2.01
C ALA A 286 -33.41 3.00 2.58
N LEU A 287 -32.74 2.53 3.63
CA LEU A 287 -33.00 1.27 4.32
C LEU A 287 -33.80 1.44 5.62
N GLY A 288 -34.01 2.68 6.09
CA GLY A 288 -34.74 2.97 7.33
C GLY A 288 -34.00 2.52 8.59
N ILE A 289 -32.67 2.53 8.56
CA ILE A 289 -31.80 2.06 9.64
C ILE A 289 -30.87 3.19 10.11
N ASP A 290 -31.43 4.19 10.78
CA ASP A 290 -30.66 5.09 11.63
C ASP A 290 -30.40 4.41 12.99
#